data_AF-A0A9X2D910-F1
#
_entry.id   AF-A0A9X2D910-F1
#
_cell.length_a   1.000
_cell.length_b   1.000
_cell.length_c   1.000
_cell.angle_alpha   90.00
_cell.angle_beta   90.00
_cell.angle_gamma   90.00
#
_symmetry.space_group_name_H-M   'P 1'
#
loop_
_entity.id
_entity.type
_entity.pdbx_description
1 polymer ?
#
loop_
_entity_poly.entity_id
_entity_poly.type
_entity_poly.pdbx_seq_one_letter_code
_entity_poly.pdbx_strand_id
1 'polypeptide(L)'
;MSTAPEPRDLAAERFAEVARATDRCVWLDGVGAREWSGRDSVLAWCEPEDVSFSYDATRREVTRHAGGRARVVGDDPFAVLRAELAAAPGARWYGYLGYAARPDLPAHPDPDLPDAVWLRPSRVERLPAGRPPAPRGHAAAAENGAEQDGAEQDGDDGTPPSSYLAQFAQVQEALHAGLSYEVNLTRRERVEAAADPVEVYLALRAANPAPYAGYLAHDVPGARAWLLSSSPERYARVADGTIEARPIKGTTPRGATPAQDAAAADALRHDPRYRAENLMITDLLRHDVAGVSAPGSVTVPELMTVESYPSVHQLVSTVRGRLRPGTDALAAVHALFPAGSMTGAPKLRTMDVIAAVEDSPRGVYAGAFGWLDAAGADLGVVIRSLVTAGEGTWTLGTGGGVTVHSDADSEHAETQWKAERLRAVLAAVARRPGEAGP
;
A
#
# COMPACT_ATOMS: atom_id res chain seq x y z
N MET A 1 17.07 8.04 -38.07
CA MET A 1 16.05 8.89 -37.43
C MET A 1 16.58 9.28 -36.06
N SER A 2 16.88 10.56 -35.87
CA SER A 2 17.30 11.10 -34.57
C SER A 2 16.16 10.88 -33.58
N THR A 3 16.36 10.03 -32.58
CA THR A 3 15.47 9.92 -31.44
C THR A 3 15.57 11.25 -30.70
N ALA A 4 14.48 12.03 -30.70
CA ALA A 4 14.38 13.18 -29.82
C ALA A 4 14.71 12.71 -28.38
N PRO A 5 15.51 13.46 -27.61
CA PRO A 5 15.80 13.08 -26.23
C PRO A 5 14.46 12.91 -25.49
N GLU A 6 14.33 11.83 -24.73
CA GLU A 6 13.15 11.65 -23.88
C GLU A 6 12.96 12.89 -23.01
N PRO A 7 11.73 13.41 -22.87
CA PRO A 7 11.48 14.59 -22.06
C PRO A 7 11.96 14.33 -20.64
N ARG A 8 12.81 15.24 -20.12
CA ARG A 8 13.34 15.14 -18.75
C ARG A 8 12.22 15.09 -17.73
N ASP A 9 12.26 14.11 -16.84
CA ASP A 9 11.36 14.01 -15.69
C ASP A 9 11.91 14.85 -14.53
N LEU A 10 11.64 16.16 -14.58
CA LEU A 10 12.12 17.12 -13.58
C LEU A 10 11.65 16.78 -12.16
N ALA A 11 10.49 16.13 -12.00
CA ALA A 11 10.00 15.73 -10.69
C ALA A 11 10.85 14.60 -10.10
N ALA A 12 11.21 13.61 -10.93
CA ALA A 12 12.11 12.53 -10.53
C ALA A 12 13.55 13.04 -10.24
N GLU A 13 14.06 13.96 -11.06
CA GLU A 13 15.37 14.60 -10.83
C GLU A 13 15.39 15.35 -9.48
N ARG A 14 14.37 16.18 -9.23
CA ARG A 14 14.24 16.95 -7.98
C ARG A 14 14.04 16.06 -6.75
N PHE A 15 13.23 15.02 -6.88
CA PHE A 15 13.08 14.00 -5.84
C PHE A 15 14.43 13.36 -5.48
N ALA A 16 15.18 12.90 -6.47
CA ALA A 16 16.44 12.19 -6.23
C ALA A 16 17.50 13.09 -5.58
N GLU A 17 17.50 14.39 -5.90
CA GLU A 17 18.33 15.39 -5.22
C GLU A 17 17.95 15.51 -3.73
N VAL A 18 16.67 15.73 -3.42
CA VAL A 18 16.19 15.92 -2.04
C VAL A 18 16.35 14.65 -1.21
N ALA A 19 15.95 13.49 -1.75
CA ALA A 19 15.97 12.22 -1.03
C ALA A 19 17.38 11.74 -0.68
N ARG A 20 18.41 12.14 -1.45
CA ARG A 20 19.82 11.87 -1.15
C ARG A 20 20.46 12.88 -0.20
N ALA A 21 19.89 14.07 -0.10
CA ALA A 21 20.39 15.15 0.74
C ALA A 21 19.72 15.23 2.12
N THR A 22 18.66 14.44 2.36
CA THR A 22 17.83 14.56 3.55
C THR A 22 17.44 13.20 4.14
N ASP A 23 17.55 13.07 5.45
CA ASP A 23 17.24 11.84 6.18
C ASP A 23 15.74 11.58 6.31
N ARG A 24 14.94 12.65 6.24
CA ARG A 24 13.50 12.63 6.49
C ARG A 24 12.78 13.34 5.37
N CYS A 25 12.25 12.57 4.43
CA CYS A 25 11.50 13.10 3.30
C CYS A 25 10.36 12.19 2.87
N VAL A 26 9.44 12.77 2.13
CA VAL A 26 8.29 12.10 1.55
C VAL A 26 8.04 12.65 0.15
N TRP A 27 7.71 11.75 -0.78
CA TRP A 27 7.20 12.10 -2.08
C TRP A 27 5.86 11.39 -2.28
N LEU A 28 4.78 12.14 -2.31
CA LEU A 28 3.49 11.65 -2.79
C LEU A 28 3.44 11.88 -4.30
N ASP A 29 3.50 10.80 -5.07
CA ASP A 29 3.78 10.89 -6.50
C ASP A 29 2.51 10.75 -7.35
N GLY A 30 2.16 11.82 -8.04
CA GLY A 30 1.03 11.89 -8.97
C GLY A 30 1.26 11.20 -10.32
N VAL A 31 2.36 10.48 -10.55
CA VAL A 31 2.65 9.84 -11.86
C VAL A 31 1.56 8.89 -12.35
N GLY A 32 0.91 8.16 -11.43
CA GLY A 32 -0.20 7.26 -11.73
C GLY A 32 -1.58 7.85 -11.40
N ALA A 33 -1.63 9.17 -11.19
CA ALA A 33 -2.81 9.88 -10.76
C ALA A 33 -4.02 9.66 -11.67
N ARG A 34 -5.19 9.65 -11.04
CA ARG A 34 -6.50 9.62 -11.67
C ARG A 34 -7.22 10.92 -11.40
N GLU A 35 -8.30 11.15 -12.14
CA GLU A 35 -9.19 12.28 -11.88
C GLU A 35 -9.63 12.33 -10.42
N TRP A 36 -9.88 11.15 -9.82
CA TRP A 36 -10.28 11.01 -8.43
C TRP A 36 -9.15 11.12 -7.40
N SER A 37 -7.87 10.94 -7.77
CA SER A 37 -6.72 11.00 -6.84
C SER A 37 -5.97 12.33 -6.85
N GLY A 38 -6.16 13.15 -7.89
CA GLY A 38 -5.44 14.42 -8.08
C GLY A 38 -4.08 14.22 -8.75
N ARG A 39 -3.68 15.19 -9.60
CA ARG A 39 -2.50 15.09 -10.49
C ARG A 39 -1.26 15.83 -10.01
N ASP A 40 -1.26 16.38 -8.81
CA ASP A 40 -0.08 17.07 -8.29
C ASP A 40 0.78 16.07 -7.52
N SER A 41 2.07 16.05 -7.80
CA SER A 41 3.04 15.39 -6.92
C SER A 41 3.43 16.37 -5.79
N VAL A 42 3.60 15.85 -4.58
CA VAL A 42 4.04 16.63 -3.42
C VAL A 42 5.35 16.06 -2.91
N LEU A 43 6.43 16.83 -3.01
CA LEU A 43 7.72 16.51 -2.41
C LEU A 43 7.87 17.35 -1.15
N ALA A 44 8.13 16.71 -0.01
CA ALA A 44 8.32 17.42 1.25
C ALA A 44 9.43 16.79 2.08
N TRP A 45 10.16 17.61 2.83
CA TRP A 45 11.27 17.13 3.66
C TRP A 45 11.44 17.96 4.92
N CYS A 46 11.97 17.32 5.95
CA CYS A 46 12.17 17.91 7.25
C CYS A 46 13.56 18.55 7.33
N GLU A 47 13.61 19.79 7.77
CA GLU A 47 14.82 20.40 8.33
C GLU A 47 15.18 19.75 9.69
N PRO A 48 16.37 19.95 10.26
CA PRO A 48 16.76 19.30 11.52
C PRO A 48 15.78 19.51 12.68
N GLU A 49 15.22 20.72 12.81
CA GLU A 49 14.28 21.08 13.88
C GLU A 49 12.83 20.65 13.58
N ASP A 50 12.54 20.23 12.35
CA ASP A 50 11.21 19.75 12.00
C ASP A 50 10.90 18.45 12.76
N VAL A 51 9.61 18.26 13.00
CA VAL A 51 9.12 17.17 13.85
C VAL A 51 8.80 15.98 12.98
N SER A 52 9.25 14.81 13.40
CA SER A 52 8.65 13.54 13.01
C SER A 52 8.30 12.73 14.26
N PHE A 53 7.48 11.71 14.11
CA PHE A 53 7.41 10.66 15.12
C PHE A 53 7.43 9.28 14.48
N SER A 54 7.87 8.32 15.26
CA SER A 54 7.80 6.89 14.96
C SER A 54 7.00 6.19 16.06
N TYR A 55 6.35 5.09 15.73
CA TYR A 55 5.65 4.22 16.68
C TYR A 55 6.21 2.81 16.60
N ASP A 56 6.58 2.26 17.75
CA ASP A 56 6.98 0.87 17.93
C ASP A 56 5.86 0.16 18.70
N ALA A 57 5.12 -0.73 18.03
CA ALA A 57 3.97 -1.38 18.65
C ALA A 57 4.39 -2.49 19.62
N THR A 58 5.60 -3.04 19.51
CA THR A 58 6.15 -4.01 20.46
C THR A 58 6.35 -3.37 21.82
N ARG A 59 6.96 -2.18 21.86
CA ARG A 59 7.19 -1.42 23.10
C ARG A 59 6.02 -0.53 23.48
N ARG A 60 5.06 -0.33 22.58
CA ARG A 60 3.97 0.64 22.69
C ARG A 60 4.50 2.04 22.98
N GLU A 61 5.46 2.48 22.18
CA GLU A 61 6.11 3.78 22.34
C GLU A 61 6.00 4.61 21.07
N VAL A 62 5.35 5.77 21.18
CA VAL A 62 5.42 6.84 20.19
C VAL A 62 6.58 7.74 20.55
N THR A 63 7.60 7.77 19.69
CA THR A 63 8.81 8.57 19.87
C THR A 63 8.77 9.77 18.94
N ARG A 64 8.85 10.97 19.50
CA ARG A 64 8.96 12.24 18.77
C ARG A 64 10.43 12.58 18.53
N HIS A 65 10.76 12.95 17.29
CA HIS A 65 12.10 13.28 16.82
C HIS A 65 12.17 14.74 16.34
N ALA A 66 13.11 15.52 16.88
CA ALA A 66 13.40 16.89 16.44
C ALA A 66 14.77 17.36 16.96
N GLY A 67 15.54 18.08 16.14
CA GLY A 67 16.83 18.65 16.53
C GLY A 67 17.85 17.61 16.99
N GLY A 68 17.82 16.41 16.38
CA GLY A 68 18.64 15.26 16.77
C GLY A 68 18.27 14.61 18.10
N ARG A 69 17.14 14.99 18.71
CA ARG A 69 16.65 14.43 19.98
C ARG A 69 15.46 13.53 19.72
N ALA A 70 15.41 12.41 20.44
CA ALA A 70 14.29 11.49 20.48
C ALA A 70 13.67 11.48 21.88
N ARG A 71 12.34 11.55 21.98
CA ARG A 71 11.61 11.48 23.25
C ARG A 71 10.33 10.70 23.08
N VAL A 72 10.08 9.74 23.97
CA VAL A 72 8.78 9.07 24.07
C VAL A 72 7.71 10.07 24.54
N VAL A 73 6.62 10.18 23.78
CA VAL A 73 5.54 11.17 23.99
C VAL A 73 4.17 10.54 24.18
N GLY A 74 4.04 9.23 24.02
CA GLY A 74 2.79 8.50 24.21
C GLY A 74 2.93 7.03 23.83
N ASP A 75 1.81 6.32 23.84
CA ASP A 75 1.71 4.87 23.57
C ASP A 75 0.68 4.54 22.47
N ASP A 76 0.03 5.56 21.89
CA ASP A 76 -0.92 5.45 20.78
C ASP A 76 -0.61 6.53 19.72
N PRO A 77 -0.25 6.15 18.48
CA PRO A 77 0.08 7.10 17.42
C PRO A 77 -1.10 8.01 17.04
N PHE A 78 -2.35 7.54 17.14
CA PHE A 78 -3.52 8.37 16.84
C PHE A 78 -3.76 9.42 17.92
N ALA A 79 -3.55 9.07 19.20
CA ALA A 79 -3.62 10.03 20.29
C ALA A 79 -2.56 11.13 20.15
N VAL A 80 -1.33 10.77 19.79
CA VAL A 80 -0.24 11.73 19.56
C VAL A 80 -0.51 12.60 18.34
N LEU A 81 -0.95 12.04 17.20
CA LEU A 81 -1.36 12.81 16.03
C LEU A 81 -2.45 13.84 16.36
N ARG A 82 -3.45 13.43 17.14
CA ARG A 82 -4.53 14.33 17.56
C ARG A 82 -3.99 15.50 18.37
N ALA A 83 -3.08 15.24 19.31
CA ALA A 83 -2.46 16.30 20.11
C ALA A 83 -1.60 17.25 19.26
N GLU A 84 -0.82 16.71 18.33
CA GLU A 84 0.02 17.51 17.42
C GLU A 84 -0.81 18.36 16.44
N LEU A 85 -1.90 17.82 15.89
CA LEU A 85 -2.84 18.57 15.04
C LEU A 85 -3.55 19.67 15.81
N ALA A 86 -3.93 19.43 17.08
CA ALA A 86 -4.52 20.45 17.93
C ALA A 86 -3.51 21.57 18.26
N ALA A 87 -2.24 21.23 18.48
CA ALA A 87 -1.18 22.19 18.76
C ALA A 87 -0.77 23.03 17.53
N ALA A 88 -0.88 22.46 16.32
CA ALA A 88 -0.56 23.14 15.07
C ALA A 88 -1.64 22.88 13.99
N PRO A 89 -2.81 23.56 14.05
CA PRO A 89 -3.94 23.28 13.17
C PRO A 89 -3.69 23.49 11.67
N GLY A 90 -2.71 24.32 11.32
CA GLY A 90 -2.29 24.54 9.93
C GLY A 90 -1.24 23.56 9.43
N ALA A 91 -0.75 22.66 10.28
CA ALA A 91 0.26 21.69 9.90
C ALA A 91 -0.35 20.52 9.14
N ARG A 92 0.35 20.10 8.09
CA ARG A 92 0.09 18.85 7.40
C ARG A 92 1.15 17.82 7.76
N TRP A 93 0.68 16.63 8.05
CA TRP A 93 1.49 15.46 8.35
C TRP A 93 1.47 14.51 7.15
N TYR A 94 2.62 13.91 6.89
CA TYR A 94 2.81 12.94 5.81
C TYR A 94 3.45 11.69 6.37
N GLY A 95 2.93 10.52 6.05
CA GLY A 95 3.35 9.34 6.78
C GLY A 95 2.56 8.10 6.46
N TYR A 96 2.88 7.05 7.21
CA TYR A 96 2.16 5.79 7.18
C TYR A 96 1.73 5.34 8.57
N LEU A 97 0.68 4.50 8.57
CA LEU A 97 0.23 3.67 9.67
C LEU A 97 0.40 2.22 9.22
N GLY A 98 1.27 1.45 9.87
CA GLY A 98 1.39 0.01 9.68
C GLY A 98 0.19 -0.72 10.26
N TYR A 99 0.04 -2.00 9.92
CA TYR A 99 -1.13 -2.80 10.27
C TYR A 99 -1.37 -2.88 11.80
N ALA A 100 -0.30 -2.89 12.60
CA ALA A 100 -0.36 -2.89 14.07
C ALA A 100 -0.38 -1.47 14.70
N ALA A 101 -0.62 -0.41 13.91
CA ALA A 101 -0.66 0.97 14.41
C ALA A 101 -1.82 1.25 15.39
N ARG A 102 -2.81 0.35 15.49
CA ARG A 102 -3.90 0.42 16.46
C ARG A 102 -3.63 -0.56 17.61
N PRO A 103 -3.23 -0.07 18.80
CA PRO A 103 -2.84 -0.94 19.92
C PRO A 103 -3.99 -1.77 20.52
N ASP A 104 -5.23 -1.50 20.14
CA ASP A 104 -6.44 -2.17 20.58
C ASP A 104 -6.93 -3.25 19.60
N LEU A 105 -6.27 -3.42 18.45
CA LEU A 105 -6.63 -4.41 17.44
C LEU A 105 -5.70 -5.63 17.49
N PRO A 106 -6.19 -6.83 17.12
CA PRO A 106 -5.39 -8.05 17.10
C PRO A 106 -4.45 -8.04 15.88
N ALA A 107 -3.25 -7.51 16.05
CA ALA A 107 -2.22 -7.43 15.03
C ALA A 107 -0.83 -7.65 15.65
N HIS A 108 0.01 -8.43 14.96
CA HIS A 108 1.40 -8.64 15.39
C HIS A 108 2.27 -7.44 15.02
N PRO A 109 3.03 -6.87 15.98
CA PRO A 109 3.91 -5.74 15.73
C PRO A 109 5.14 -6.15 14.90
N ASP A 110 5.65 -5.23 14.09
CA ASP A 110 6.89 -5.46 13.34
C ASP A 110 8.12 -5.28 14.26
N PRO A 111 9.01 -6.28 14.36
CA PRO A 111 10.21 -6.16 15.20
C PRO A 111 11.33 -5.35 14.54
N ASP A 112 11.30 -5.19 13.22
CA ASP A 112 12.40 -4.67 12.41
C ASP A 112 12.15 -3.21 11.98
N LEU A 113 10.88 -2.84 11.79
CA LEU A 113 10.46 -1.51 11.30
C LEU A 113 9.45 -0.85 12.25
N PRO A 114 9.43 0.49 12.35
CA PRO A 114 8.37 1.20 13.06
C PRO A 114 6.99 0.93 12.43
N ASP A 115 6.00 0.61 13.27
CA ASP A 115 4.59 0.41 12.89
C ASP A 115 3.86 1.72 12.55
N ALA A 116 4.48 2.88 12.74
CA ALA A 116 4.02 4.12 12.13
C ALA A 116 5.16 5.13 12.03
N VAL A 117 5.14 5.95 10.99
CA VAL A 117 6.04 7.10 10.84
C VAL A 117 5.27 8.27 10.25
N TRP A 118 5.40 9.44 10.83
CA TRP A 118 4.80 10.67 10.32
C TRP A 118 5.76 11.85 10.42
N LEU A 119 5.80 12.63 9.36
CA LEU A 119 6.66 13.79 9.17
C LEU A 119 5.81 15.07 9.16
N ARG A 120 6.26 16.12 9.84
CA ARG A 120 5.74 17.48 9.72
C ARG A 120 6.81 18.39 9.10
N PRO A 121 7.00 18.31 7.78
CA PRO A 121 8.03 19.05 7.08
C PRO A 121 7.67 20.55 6.97
N SER A 122 8.65 21.41 7.15
CA SER A 122 8.54 22.85 6.85
C SER A 122 8.77 23.16 5.37
N ARG A 123 9.41 22.25 4.64
CA ARG A 123 9.67 22.36 3.20
C ARG A 123 8.71 21.50 2.41
N VAL A 124 7.92 22.14 1.56
CA VAL A 124 6.93 21.47 0.70
C VAL A 124 6.99 22.09 -0.69
N GLU A 125 7.23 21.26 -1.70
CA GLU A 125 7.21 21.60 -3.10
C GLU A 125 6.06 20.84 -3.79
N ARG A 126 5.24 21.59 -4.55
CA ARG A 126 4.28 20.99 -5.49
C ARG A 126 4.97 20.87 -6.84
N LEU A 127 5.07 19.65 -7.33
CA LEU A 127 5.65 19.34 -8.62
C LEU A 127 4.51 18.96 -9.56
N PRO A 128 4.48 19.47 -10.80
CA PRO A 128 3.53 18.97 -11.78
C PRO A 128 3.76 17.47 -11.97
N ALA A 129 2.70 16.65 -12.03
CA ALA A 129 2.89 15.25 -12.38
C ALA A 129 3.59 15.15 -13.73
N GLY A 130 4.77 14.54 -13.73
CA GLY A 130 5.43 14.12 -14.95
C GLY A 130 4.51 13.18 -15.72
N ARG A 131 4.66 13.14 -17.06
CA ARG A 131 4.02 12.07 -17.83
C ARG A 131 4.62 10.74 -17.37
N PRO A 132 3.82 9.70 -17.07
CA PRO A 132 4.38 8.39 -16.80
C PRO A 132 5.32 8.02 -17.96
N PRO A 133 6.55 7.53 -17.69
CA PRO A 133 7.40 7.04 -18.75
C PRO A 133 6.63 5.99 -19.54
N ALA A 134 6.86 5.92 -20.86
CA ALA A 134 6.26 4.86 -21.66
C ALA A 134 6.63 3.53 -20.98
N PRO A 135 5.65 2.65 -20.69
CA PRO A 135 5.98 1.37 -20.06
C PRO A 135 7.00 0.71 -20.96
N ARG A 136 8.23 0.52 -20.45
CA ARG A 136 9.23 -0.28 -21.15
C ARG A 136 8.60 -1.66 -21.25
N GLY A 137 8.28 -2.06 -22.48
CA GLY A 137 7.52 -3.25 -22.78
C GLY A 137 8.14 -4.46 -22.10
N HIS A 138 7.68 -4.76 -20.89
CA HIS A 138 7.57 -6.11 -20.45
C HIS A 138 6.32 -6.55 -21.16
N ALA A 139 6.51 -7.33 -22.22
CA ALA A 139 5.42 -8.08 -22.80
C ALA A 139 4.59 -8.61 -21.62
N ALA A 140 3.27 -8.42 -21.68
CA ALA A 140 2.41 -9.39 -21.04
C ALA A 140 2.94 -10.73 -21.58
N ALA A 141 3.66 -11.47 -20.75
CA ALA A 141 4.01 -12.83 -21.06
C ALA A 141 2.68 -13.56 -21.03
N ALA A 142 2.03 -13.55 -22.19
CA ALA A 142 1.05 -14.54 -22.54
C ALA A 142 1.70 -15.89 -22.25
N GLU A 143 0.95 -16.70 -21.51
CA GLU A 143 1.14 -18.12 -21.33
C GLU A 143 1.81 -18.76 -22.55
N ASN A 144 2.89 -19.48 -22.30
CA ASN A 144 3.18 -20.75 -22.97
C ASN A 144 4.12 -21.53 -22.05
N GLY A 145 3.65 -22.68 -21.58
CA GLY A 145 4.52 -23.66 -20.97
C GLY A 145 5.57 -24.10 -21.98
N ALA A 146 6.84 -23.87 -21.64
CA ALA A 146 7.98 -24.52 -22.27
C ALA A 146 9.18 -24.42 -21.32
N GLU A 147 9.74 -25.57 -21.00
CA GLU A 147 10.97 -25.78 -20.24
C GLU A 147 12.12 -24.91 -20.77
N GLN A 148 12.87 -24.28 -19.86
CA GLN A 148 14.24 -23.85 -20.15
C GLN A 148 15.16 -24.19 -18.98
N ASP A 149 16.17 -24.99 -19.32
CA ASP A 149 17.29 -25.43 -18.49
C ASP A 149 18.14 -24.26 -17.95
N GLY A 150 18.55 -24.39 -16.68
CA GLY A 150 19.95 -24.23 -16.32
C GLY A 150 20.44 -22.88 -15.78
N ALA A 151 19.94 -22.47 -14.62
CA ALA A 151 20.77 -21.81 -13.60
C ALA A 151 20.18 -22.14 -12.22
N GLU A 152 20.95 -22.83 -11.37
CA GLU A 152 20.55 -23.23 -10.01
C GLU A 152 20.20 -22.00 -9.16
N GLN A 153 18.91 -21.71 -9.07
CA GLN A 153 18.29 -20.98 -7.97
C GLN A 153 17.45 -22.01 -7.21
N ASP A 154 17.56 -22.04 -5.88
CA ASP A 154 16.79 -22.96 -5.04
C ASP A 154 15.30 -22.90 -5.38
N GLY A 155 14.71 -24.08 -5.59
CA GLY A 155 13.50 -24.28 -6.38
C GLY A 155 12.22 -23.68 -5.79
N ASP A 156 11.49 -22.98 -6.65
CA ASP A 156 10.06 -22.73 -6.50
C ASP A 156 9.40 -23.24 -7.80
N ASP A 157 8.92 -24.49 -7.80
CA ASP A 157 8.20 -25.06 -8.96
C ASP A 157 6.77 -24.49 -9.11
N GLY A 158 6.42 -23.50 -8.28
CA GLY A 158 5.08 -22.91 -8.17
C GLY A 158 4.17 -23.62 -7.17
N THR A 159 4.60 -24.75 -6.60
CA THR A 159 3.84 -25.49 -5.58
C THR A 159 3.78 -24.68 -4.28
N PRO A 160 2.58 -24.53 -3.67
CA PRO A 160 2.47 -23.83 -2.40
C PRO A 160 3.28 -24.49 -1.29
N PRO A 161 4.05 -23.73 -0.48
CA PRO A 161 4.73 -24.27 0.69
C PRO A 161 3.75 -24.91 1.67
N SER A 162 4.20 -25.93 2.39
CA SER A 162 3.38 -26.63 3.39
C SER A 162 2.84 -25.70 4.49
N SER A 163 3.60 -24.66 4.84
CA SER A 163 3.15 -23.61 5.76
C SER A 163 1.95 -22.85 5.21
N TYR A 164 1.99 -22.44 3.94
CA TYR A 164 0.88 -21.77 3.27
C TYR A 164 -0.36 -22.67 3.19
N LEU A 165 -0.19 -23.95 2.84
CA LEU A 165 -1.30 -24.91 2.81
C LEU A 165 -1.95 -25.10 4.18
N ALA A 166 -1.16 -25.17 5.25
CA ALA A 166 -1.67 -25.26 6.62
C ALA A 166 -2.44 -23.99 7.03
N GLN A 167 -1.90 -22.81 6.69
CA GLN A 167 -2.55 -21.52 6.92
C GLN A 167 -3.88 -21.41 6.16
N PHE A 168 -3.85 -21.76 4.88
CA PHE A 168 -5.03 -21.78 4.02
C PHE A 168 -6.12 -22.72 4.56
N ALA A 169 -5.74 -23.92 5.03
CA ALA A 169 -6.67 -24.88 5.61
C ALA A 169 -7.35 -24.33 6.88
N GLN A 170 -6.61 -23.65 7.76
CA GLN A 170 -7.19 -23.00 8.94
C GLN A 170 -8.14 -21.85 8.56
N VAL A 171 -7.81 -21.08 7.51
CA VAL A 171 -8.71 -20.06 6.97
C VAL A 171 -9.99 -20.69 6.43
N GLN A 172 -9.89 -21.77 5.63
CA GLN A 172 -11.06 -22.49 5.12
C GLN A 172 -11.94 -23.04 6.26
N GLU A 173 -11.34 -23.61 7.30
CA GLU A 173 -12.07 -24.05 8.48
C GLU A 173 -12.85 -22.90 9.13
N ALA A 174 -12.22 -21.74 9.29
CA ALA A 174 -12.87 -20.56 9.85
C ALA A 174 -14.02 -20.04 8.98
N LEU A 175 -13.86 -20.05 7.66
CA LEU A 175 -14.89 -19.66 6.70
C LEU A 175 -16.07 -20.64 6.72
N HIS A 176 -15.82 -21.95 6.71
CA HIS A 176 -16.87 -22.98 6.79
C HIS A 176 -17.59 -23.00 8.15
N ALA A 177 -16.91 -22.60 9.22
CA ALA A 177 -17.51 -22.41 10.53
C ALA A 177 -18.36 -21.12 10.63
N GLY A 178 -18.38 -20.28 9.58
CA GLY A 178 -19.13 -19.02 9.55
C GLY A 178 -18.52 -17.91 10.41
N LEU A 179 -17.23 -17.99 10.72
CA LEU A 179 -16.52 -16.97 11.50
C LEU A 179 -16.20 -15.72 10.67
N SER A 180 -16.05 -15.90 9.35
CA SER A 180 -15.86 -14.85 8.37
C SER A 180 -16.44 -15.28 7.02
N TYR A 181 -16.69 -14.32 6.13
CA TYR A 181 -17.11 -14.53 4.73
C TYR A 181 -15.92 -14.50 3.76
N GLU A 182 -14.89 -13.73 4.11
CA GLU A 182 -13.66 -13.57 3.34
C GLU A 182 -12.52 -13.27 4.32
N VAL A 183 -11.36 -13.90 4.13
CA VAL A 183 -10.13 -13.60 4.88
C VAL A 183 -9.04 -13.26 3.88
N ASN A 184 -8.44 -12.08 3.98
CA ASN A 184 -7.26 -11.75 3.19
C ASN A 184 -6.03 -12.41 3.84
N LEU A 185 -5.65 -13.58 3.33
CA LEU A 185 -4.48 -14.32 3.77
C LEU A 185 -3.24 -13.79 3.05
N THR A 186 -2.26 -13.33 3.82
CA THR A 186 -1.08 -12.66 3.30
C THR A 186 0.19 -13.33 3.80
N ARG A 187 1.29 -13.12 3.07
CA ARG A 187 2.64 -13.59 3.40
C ARG A 187 3.66 -12.51 3.08
N ARG A 188 4.86 -12.66 3.64
CA ARG A 188 5.95 -11.68 3.54
C ARG A 188 7.13 -12.42 2.95
N GLU A 189 7.86 -11.71 2.11
CA GLU A 189 9.11 -12.19 1.56
C GLU A 189 10.20 -11.19 1.89
N ARG A 190 11.30 -11.71 2.43
CA ARG A 190 12.51 -10.96 2.68
C ARG A 190 13.50 -11.26 1.55
N VAL A 191 14.02 -10.22 0.93
CA VAL A 191 14.97 -10.28 -0.18
C VAL A 191 16.22 -9.52 0.23
N GLU A 192 17.36 -10.20 0.20
CA GLU A 192 18.66 -9.58 0.42
C GLU A 192 19.14 -8.92 -0.88
N ALA A 193 19.23 -7.60 -0.90
CA ALA A 193 19.66 -6.83 -2.06
C ALA A 193 20.35 -5.52 -1.65
N ALA A 194 21.61 -5.37 -2.07
CA ALA A 194 22.34 -4.11 -1.99
C ALA A 194 21.85 -3.15 -3.08
N ALA A 195 20.85 -2.32 -2.74
CA ALA A 195 20.22 -1.38 -3.65
C ALA A 195 19.92 -0.04 -2.94
N ASP A 196 20.15 1.08 -3.62
CA ASP A 196 19.81 2.42 -3.12
C ASP A 196 18.27 2.58 -3.15
N PRO A 197 17.60 2.87 -2.02
CA PRO A 197 16.15 3.08 -2.00
C PRO A 197 15.63 4.12 -2.98
N VAL A 198 16.42 5.15 -3.30
CA VAL A 198 16.06 6.15 -4.30
C VAL A 198 16.00 5.52 -5.70
N GLU A 199 16.99 4.71 -6.05
CA GLU A 199 17.06 4.01 -7.35
C GLU A 199 15.95 2.96 -7.48
N VAL A 200 15.71 2.19 -6.40
CA VAL A 200 14.61 1.21 -6.34
C VAL A 200 13.27 1.88 -6.53
N TYR A 201 13.03 3.03 -5.90
CA TYR A 201 11.76 3.75 -6.07
C TYR A 201 11.58 4.25 -7.49
N LEU A 202 12.62 4.84 -8.11
CA LEU A 202 12.53 5.31 -9.49
C LEU A 202 12.26 4.16 -10.47
N ALA A 203 12.86 2.99 -10.25
CA ALA A 203 12.57 1.78 -11.01
C ALA A 203 11.12 1.28 -10.78
N LEU A 204 10.66 1.25 -9.52
CA LEU A 204 9.28 0.87 -9.17
C LEU A 204 8.27 1.79 -9.85
N ARG A 205 8.51 3.10 -9.77
CA ARG A 205 7.70 4.16 -10.36
C ARG A 205 7.54 4.01 -11.87
N ALA A 206 8.63 3.64 -12.56
CA ALA A 206 8.62 3.43 -14.00
C ALA A 206 7.90 2.12 -14.39
N ALA A 207 8.10 1.05 -13.62
CA ALA A 207 7.50 -0.25 -13.89
C ALA A 207 6.00 -0.29 -13.58
N ASN A 208 5.60 0.34 -12.47
CA ASN A 208 4.26 0.24 -11.90
C ASN A 208 3.77 1.65 -11.46
N PRO A 209 3.35 2.53 -12.39
CA PRO A 209 2.74 3.80 -12.00
C PRO A 209 1.37 3.57 -11.37
N ALA A 210 1.12 4.17 -10.20
CA ALA A 210 -0.11 3.98 -9.45
C ALA A 210 -0.63 5.29 -8.80
N PRO A 211 -1.96 5.42 -8.54
CA PRO A 211 -2.57 6.60 -7.90
C PRO A 211 -2.00 6.95 -6.52
N TYR A 212 -1.56 5.95 -5.76
CA TYR A 212 -0.90 6.10 -4.46
C TYR A 212 0.56 5.65 -4.52
N ALA A 213 1.22 5.95 -5.64
CA ALA A 213 2.67 5.86 -5.72
C ALA A 213 3.31 6.88 -4.76
N GLY A 214 4.41 6.48 -4.12
CA GLY A 214 5.16 7.42 -3.31
C GLY A 214 6.31 6.80 -2.55
N TYR A 215 7.13 7.66 -2.00
CA TYR A 215 8.33 7.33 -1.25
C TYR A 215 8.26 8.00 0.11
N LEU A 216 8.72 7.31 1.15
CA LEU A 216 9.00 7.90 2.44
C LEU A 216 10.34 7.38 2.95
N ALA A 217 11.18 8.29 3.44
CA ALA A 217 12.39 7.99 4.19
C ALA A 217 12.30 8.62 5.58
N HIS A 218 12.66 7.83 6.57
CA HIS A 218 12.87 8.27 7.94
C HIS A 218 14.12 7.60 8.47
N ASP A 219 15.27 8.23 8.24
CA ASP A 219 16.59 7.74 8.65
C ASP A 219 17.02 8.46 9.93
N VAL A 220 16.46 8.07 11.07
CA VAL A 220 16.90 8.57 12.38
C VAL A 220 17.31 7.42 13.28
N PRO A 221 18.24 7.63 14.22
CA PRO A 221 18.65 6.59 15.16
C PRO A 221 17.45 5.96 15.89
N GLY A 222 17.36 4.63 15.82
CA GLY A 222 16.31 3.85 16.49
C GLY A 222 14.94 3.85 15.81
N ALA A 223 14.79 4.44 14.62
CA ALA A 223 13.53 4.42 13.87
C ALA A 223 13.75 4.51 12.36
N ARG A 224 14.69 3.74 11.81
CA ARG A 224 15.01 3.75 10.38
C ARG A 224 13.91 3.06 9.57
N ALA A 225 13.37 3.72 8.55
CA ALA A 225 12.34 3.14 7.69
C ALA A 225 12.30 3.79 6.32
N TRP A 226 12.19 2.95 5.29
CA TRP A 226 11.87 3.37 3.93
C TRP A 226 10.62 2.64 3.45
N LEU A 227 9.68 3.40 2.89
CA LEU A 227 8.50 2.86 2.21
C LEU A 227 8.51 3.33 0.76
N LEU A 228 8.44 2.37 -0.16
CA LEU A 228 8.32 2.57 -1.59
C LEU A 228 6.97 1.99 -2.03
N SER A 229 5.97 2.86 -2.22
CA SER A 229 4.59 2.48 -2.55
C SER A 229 4.31 2.57 -4.04
N SER A 230 3.56 1.59 -4.57
CA SER A 230 2.94 1.60 -5.90
C SER A 230 1.47 1.13 -5.79
N SER A 231 0.76 1.67 -4.81
CA SER A 231 -0.58 1.20 -4.49
C SER A 231 -1.65 1.74 -5.46
N PRO A 232 -2.54 0.86 -5.97
CA PRO A 232 -3.70 1.26 -6.77
C PRO A 232 -4.88 1.76 -5.92
N GLU A 233 -4.89 1.48 -4.62
CA GLU A 233 -6.12 1.44 -3.83
C GLU A 233 -6.20 2.57 -2.81
N ARG A 234 -7.33 3.30 -2.83
CA ARG A 234 -7.65 4.32 -1.82
C ARG A 234 -8.13 3.62 -0.55
N TYR A 235 -7.42 3.85 0.55
CA TYR A 235 -7.90 3.47 1.87
C TYR A 235 -9.03 4.41 2.31
N ALA A 236 -8.73 5.70 2.45
CA ALA A 236 -9.71 6.70 2.83
C ALA A 236 -9.27 8.09 2.37
N ARG A 237 -10.21 8.84 1.81
CA ARG A 237 -10.10 10.28 1.60
C ARG A 237 -11.16 11.00 2.41
N VAL A 238 -10.74 12.00 3.19
CA VAL A 238 -11.63 12.91 3.90
C VAL A 238 -11.42 14.30 3.34
N ALA A 239 -12.47 14.88 2.76
CA ALA A 239 -12.47 16.25 2.26
C ALA A 239 -13.89 16.81 2.34
N ASP A 240 -14.02 18.09 2.71
CA ASP A 240 -15.29 18.81 2.72
C ASP A 240 -16.40 18.09 3.50
N GLY A 241 -16.03 17.49 4.64
CA GLY A 241 -16.96 16.73 5.49
C GLY A 241 -17.45 15.41 4.88
N THR A 242 -16.83 14.92 3.81
CA THR A 242 -17.15 13.65 3.16
C THR A 242 -15.98 12.68 3.29
N ILE A 243 -16.27 11.43 3.67
CA ILE A 243 -15.32 10.33 3.59
C ILE A 243 -15.61 9.46 2.37
N GLU A 244 -14.56 9.05 1.67
CA GLU A 244 -14.61 8.15 0.51
C GLU A 244 -13.60 7.02 0.64
N ALA A 245 -14.02 5.79 0.34
CA ALA A 245 -13.14 4.63 0.15
C ALA A 245 -13.41 3.99 -1.23
N ARG A 246 -12.37 3.42 -1.87
CA ARG A 246 -12.50 2.78 -3.19
C ARG A 246 -11.88 1.37 -3.19
N PRO A 247 -12.63 0.33 -2.76
CA PRO A 247 -12.12 -1.03 -2.78
C PRO A 247 -11.93 -1.54 -4.22
N ILE A 248 -10.92 -2.39 -4.39
CA ILE A 248 -10.62 -3.05 -5.66
C ILE A 248 -10.64 -4.57 -5.45
N LYS A 249 -11.46 -5.29 -6.23
CA LYS A 249 -11.51 -6.76 -6.23
C LYS A 249 -11.80 -7.28 -7.62
N GLY A 250 -10.84 -7.99 -8.21
CA GLY A 250 -10.83 -8.38 -9.61
C GLY A 250 -9.90 -7.51 -10.44
N THR A 251 -8.97 -8.16 -11.14
CA THR A 251 -8.01 -7.52 -12.04
C THR A 251 -7.74 -8.46 -13.21
N THR A 252 -7.80 -7.96 -14.43
CA THR A 252 -7.44 -8.72 -15.64
C THR A 252 -6.45 -7.93 -16.47
N PRO A 253 -5.50 -8.54 -17.18
CA PRO A 253 -4.63 -7.83 -18.12
C PRO A 253 -5.42 -7.14 -19.23
N ARG A 254 -4.79 -6.14 -19.87
CA ARG A 254 -5.29 -5.55 -21.12
C ARG A 254 -5.18 -6.54 -22.27
N GLY A 255 -6.11 -6.45 -23.23
CA GLY A 255 -6.07 -7.25 -24.44
C GLY A 255 -5.05 -6.73 -25.46
N ALA A 256 -4.46 -7.64 -26.24
CA ALA A 256 -3.51 -7.27 -27.31
C ALA A 256 -4.16 -6.54 -28.48
N THR A 257 -5.49 -6.67 -28.63
CA THR A 257 -6.30 -5.98 -29.65
C THR A 257 -7.49 -5.29 -28.99
N PRO A 258 -8.08 -4.24 -29.61
CA PRO A 258 -9.27 -3.58 -29.05
C PRO A 258 -10.45 -4.53 -28.78
N ALA A 259 -10.62 -5.55 -29.62
CA ALA A 259 -11.68 -6.54 -29.43
C ALA A 259 -11.42 -7.46 -28.22
N GLN A 260 -10.19 -7.97 -28.09
CA GLN A 260 -9.78 -8.76 -26.91
C GLN A 260 -9.83 -7.92 -25.64
N ASP A 261 -9.46 -6.65 -25.72
CA ASP A 261 -9.46 -5.74 -24.58
C ASP A 261 -10.87 -5.45 -24.07
N ALA A 262 -11.81 -5.21 -24.98
CA ALA A 262 -13.22 -5.08 -24.66
C ALA A 262 -13.81 -6.38 -24.09
N ALA A 263 -13.43 -7.53 -24.65
CA ALA A 263 -13.88 -8.84 -24.15
C ALA A 263 -13.34 -9.12 -22.75
N ALA A 264 -12.08 -8.79 -22.46
CA ALA A 264 -11.49 -8.95 -21.13
C ALA A 264 -12.19 -8.05 -20.09
N ALA A 265 -12.45 -6.79 -20.44
CA ALA A 265 -13.21 -5.87 -19.59
C ALA A 265 -14.64 -6.36 -19.32
N ASP A 266 -15.31 -6.89 -20.34
CA ASP A 266 -16.67 -7.42 -20.20
C ASP A 266 -16.72 -8.72 -19.39
N ALA A 267 -15.74 -9.61 -19.58
CA ALA A 267 -15.58 -10.81 -18.77
C ALA A 267 -15.37 -10.45 -17.29
N LEU A 268 -14.47 -9.52 -16.98
CA LEU A 268 -14.25 -9.04 -15.60
C LEU A 268 -15.53 -8.45 -14.98
N ARG A 269 -16.31 -7.70 -15.76
CA ARG A 269 -17.57 -7.09 -15.29
C ARG A 269 -18.62 -8.12 -14.87
N HIS A 270 -18.67 -9.24 -15.58
CA HIS A 270 -19.71 -10.26 -15.44
C HIS A 270 -19.25 -11.50 -14.67
N ASP A 271 -17.97 -11.59 -14.31
CA ASP A 271 -17.43 -12.70 -13.54
C ASP A 271 -18.12 -12.80 -12.17
N PRO A 272 -18.85 -13.92 -11.89
CA PRO A 272 -19.61 -14.05 -10.65
C PRO A 272 -18.72 -14.08 -9.40
N ARG A 273 -17.48 -14.57 -9.51
CA ARG A 273 -16.53 -14.61 -8.40
C ARG A 273 -16.10 -13.20 -8.02
N TYR A 274 -15.56 -12.43 -8.97
CA TYR A 274 -15.08 -11.06 -8.67
C TYR A 274 -16.22 -10.12 -8.25
N ARG A 275 -17.43 -10.31 -8.79
CA ARG A 275 -18.61 -9.57 -8.33
C ARG A 275 -18.97 -9.92 -6.89
N ALA A 276 -18.92 -11.20 -6.51
CA ALA A 276 -19.20 -11.61 -5.13
C ALA A 276 -18.18 -11.02 -4.15
N GLU A 277 -16.88 -11.16 -4.44
CA GLU A 277 -15.80 -10.58 -3.63
C GLU A 277 -15.94 -9.05 -3.53
N ASN A 278 -16.16 -8.37 -4.66
CA ASN A 278 -16.32 -6.92 -4.67
C ASN A 278 -17.56 -6.47 -3.87
N LEU A 279 -18.66 -7.22 -3.93
CA LEU A 279 -19.86 -6.91 -3.16
C LEU A 279 -19.61 -7.04 -1.65
N MET A 280 -18.96 -8.13 -1.23
CA MET A 280 -18.64 -8.38 0.17
C MET A 280 -17.79 -7.25 0.75
N ILE A 281 -16.72 -6.85 0.05
CA ILE A 281 -15.87 -5.75 0.53
C ILE A 281 -16.60 -4.40 0.48
N THR A 282 -17.43 -4.17 -0.53
CA THR A 282 -18.21 -2.93 -0.63
C THR A 282 -19.18 -2.83 0.54
N ASP A 283 -19.83 -3.93 0.94
CA ASP A 283 -20.74 -3.94 2.08
C ASP A 283 -20.01 -3.72 3.42
N LEU A 284 -18.84 -4.34 3.60
CA LEU A 284 -17.98 -4.07 4.76
C LEU A 284 -17.62 -2.58 4.86
N LEU A 285 -17.21 -1.97 3.75
CA LEU A 285 -16.86 -0.54 3.75
C LEU A 285 -18.08 0.37 3.93
N ARG A 286 -19.27 -0.04 3.47
CA ARG A 286 -20.52 0.66 3.82
C ARG A 286 -20.77 0.64 5.31
N HIS A 287 -20.53 -0.49 5.97
CA HIS A 287 -20.63 -0.62 7.43
C HIS A 287 -19.63 0.29 8.15
N ASP A 288 -18.35 0.24 7.75
CA ASP A 288 -17.30 1.06 8.36
C ASP A 288 -17.57 2.57 8.18
N VAL A 289 -17.92 2.99 6.96
CA VAL A 289 -18.26 4.38 6.65
C VAL A 289 -19.51 4.83 7.41
N ALA A 290 -20.51 3.95 7.58
CA ALA A 290 -21.71 4.25 8.37
C ALA A 290 -21.39 4.56 9.84
N GLY A 291 -20.36 3.94 10.41
CA GLY A 291 -19.93 4.18 11.80
C GLY A 291 -19.52 5.63 12.08
N VAL A 292 -19.07 6.37 11.06
CA VAL A 292 -18.60 7.76 11.17
C VAL A 292 -19.49 8.77 10.45
N SER A 293 -20.51 8.31 9.74
CA SER A 293 -21.33 9.14 8.87
C SER A 293 -22.66 9.54 9.51
N ALA A 294 -23.26 10.63 9.03
CA ALA A 294 -24.62 10.99 9.35
C ALA A 294 -25.59 9.91 8.83
N PRO A 295 -26.62 9.51 9.62
CA PRO A 295 -27.60 8.52 9.18
C PRO A 295 -28.19 8.84 7.80
N GLY A 296 -28.30 7.83 6.95
CA GLY A 296 -28.84 7.95 5.58
C GLY A 296 -27.94 8.66 4.57
N SER A 297 -26.73 9.08 4.92
CA SER A 297 -25.79 9.74 3.98
C SER A 297 -24.84 8.80 3.24
N VAL A 298 -24.77 7.54 3.65
CA VAL A 298 -23.89 6.55 3.02
C VAL A 298 -24.45 6.14 1.67
N THR A 299 -23.63 6.25 0.63
CA THR A 299 -23.99 5.96 -0.76
C THR A 299 -22.89 5.14 -1.43
N VAL A 300 -23.26 4.40 -2.48
CA VAL A 300 -22.34 3.68 -3.36
C VAL A 300 -22.50 4.24 -4.77
N PRO A 301 -21.90 5.40 -5.09
CA PRO A 301 -22.08 6.05 -6.39
C PRO A 301 -21.57 5.21 -7.57
N GLU A 302 -20.58 4.36 -7.35
CA GLU A 302 -20.02 3.43 -8.33
C GLU A 302 -19.98 2.04 -7.70
N LEU A 303 -20.63 1.05 -8.31
CA LEU A 303 -20.65 -0.34 -7.83
C LEU A 303 -20.16 -1.25 -8.95
N MET A 304 -19.03 -1.91 -8.72
CA MET A 304 -18.42 -2.87 -9.66
C MET A 304 -18.19 -2.27 -11.05
N THR A 305 -17.68 -1.04 -11.08
CA THR A 305 -17.30 -0.36 -12.31
C THR A 305 -15.94 -0.86 -12.77
N VAL A 306 -15.83 -1.19 -14.06
CA VAL A 306 -14.53 -1.53 -14.65
C VAL A 306 -13.77 -0.25 -14.99
N GLU A 307 -12.63 -0.05 -14.34
CA GLU A 307 -11.66 1.01 -14.66
C GLU A 307 -10.49 0.43 -15.48
N SER A 308 -10.14 1.08 -16.59
CA SER A 308 -9.04 0.66 -17.46
C SER A 308 -7.75 1.45 -17.18
N TYR A 309 -6.69 0.71 -16.90
CA TYR A 309 -5.33 1.20 -16.65
C TYR A 309 -4.43 0.80 -17.84
N PRO A 310 -3.22 1.38 -17.99
CA PRO A 310 -2.33 1.04 -19.11
C PRO A 310 -2.04 -0.46 -19.25
N SER A 311 -1.92 -1.19 -18.13
CA SER A 311 -1.54 -2.61 -18.11
C SER A 311 -2.64 -3.57 -17.66
N VAL A 312 -3.70 -3.08 -17.01
CA VAL A 312 -4.79 -3.92 -16.47
C VAL A 312 -6.16 -3.24 -16.55
N HIS A 313 -7.24 -4.01 -16.49
CA HIS A 313 -8.56 -3.55 -16.05
C HIS A 313 -8.77 -3.94 -14.59
N GLN A 314 -9.47 -3.11 -13.82
CA GLN A 314 -9.79 -3.38 -12.42
C GLN A 314 -11.27 -3.17 -12.15
N LEU A 315 -11.85 -3.98 -11.29
CA LEU A 315 -13.24 -3.85 -10.86
C LEU A 315 -13.27 -3.08 -9.53
N VAL A 316 -13.82 -1.87 -9.59
CA VAL A 316 -13.75 -0.85 -8.53
C VAL A 316 -15.15 -0.48 -8.08
N SER A 317 -15.31 -0.30 -6.77
CA SER A 317 -16.49 0.33 -6.19
C SER A 317 -16.06 1.60 -5.45
N THR A 318 -17.00 2.53 -5.24
CA THR A 318 -16.77 3.76 -4.49
C THR A 318 -17.84 3.84 -3.40
N VAL A 319 -17.43 3.95 -2.13
CA VAL A 319 -18.33 4.16 -0.99
C VAL A 319 -18.09 5.55 -0.44
N ARG A 320 -19.16 6.33 -0.25
CA ARG A 320 -19.11 7.68 0.31
C ARG A 320 -20.05 7.84 1.48
N GLY A 321 -19.68 8.68 2.45
CA GLY A 321 -20.55 9.10 3.53
C GLY A 321 -20.26 10.54 3.96
N ARG A 322 -21.28 11.28 4.38
CA ARG A 322 -21.08 12.59 5.00
C ARG A 322 -20.77 12.38 6.46
N LEU A 323 -19.62 12.86 6.94
CA LEU A 323 -19.22 12.76 8.33
C LEU A 323 -20.30 13.35 9.25
N ARG A 324 -20.54 12.68 10.37
CA ARG A 324 -21.44 13.21 11.40
C ARG A 324 -20.81 14.44 12.08
N PRO A 325 -21.62 15.39 12.59
CA PRO A 325 -21.09 16.54 13.31
C PRO A 325 -20.17 16.11 14.46
N GLY A 326 -19.02 16.78 14.59
CA GLY A 326 -18.01 16.50 15.61
C GLY A 326 -17.02 15.38 15.28
N THR A 327 -17.12 14.74 14.11
CA THR A 327 -16.11 13.78 13.63
C THR A 327 -15.10 14.49 12.73
N ASP A 328 -13.84 14.53 13.16
CA ASP A 328 -12.72 15.05 12.38
C ASP A 328 -12.11 13.97 11.45
N ALA A 329 -11.20 14.38 10.57
CA ALA A 329 -10.58 13.49 9.58
C ALA A 329 -9.77 12.35 10.23
N LEU A 330 -9.04 12.63 11.31
CA LEU A 330 -8.25 11.63 12.02
C LEU A 330 -9.15 10.60 12.71
N ALA A 331 -10.25 11.03 13.32
CA ALA A 331 -11.24 10.15 13.94
C ALA A 331 -11.90 9.25 12.89
N ALA A 332 -12.19 9.77 11.70
CA ALA A 332 -12.74 9.00 10.60
C ALA A 332 -11.74 7.96 10.08
N VAL A 333 -10.50 8.37 9.81
CA VAL A 333 -9.38 7.48 9.42
C VAL A 333 -9.13 6.40 10.47
N HIS A 334 -9.15 6.75 11.75
CA HIS A 334 -9.00 5.81 12.86
C HIS A 334 -10.12 4.76 12.87
N ALA A 335 -11.39 5.17 12.77
CA ALA A 335 -12.52 4.27 12.86
C ALA A 335 -12.56 3.22 11.72
N LEU A 336 -12.13 3.59 10.52
CA LEU A 336 -12.08 2.68 9.37
C LEU A 336 -10.88 1.72 9.42
N PHE A 337 -9.88 1.96 10.29
CA PHE A 337 -8.58 1.28 10.20
C PHE A 337 -8.62 -0.12 10.82
N PRO A 338 -7.94 -1.12 10.24
CA PRO A 338 -7.24 -1.11 8.94
C PRO A 338 -8.20 -1.32 7.75
N ALA A 339 -7.64 -1.24 6.53
CA ALA A 339 -8.42 -1.38 5.29
C ALA A 339 -9.21 -2.71 5.27
N GLY A 340 -10.51 -2.61 4.99
CA GLY A 340 -11.40 -3.77 4.88
C GLY A 340 -10.90 -4.80 3.85
N SER A 341 -10.35 -4.32 2.72
CA SER A 341 -9.85 -5.14 1.62
C SER A 341 -8.61 -5.95 2.00
N MET A 342 -7.89 -5.49 3.03
CA MET A 342 -6.75 -6.14 3.64
C MET A 342 -7.10 -6.84 4.94
N THR A 343 -8.38 -7.05 5.25
CA THR A 343 -8.80 -7.86 6.39
C THR A 343 -9.78 -8.90 5.90
N GLY A 344 -11.05 -8.54 5.84
CA GLY A 344 -12.16 -9.43 5.58
C GLY A 344 -13.38 -9.05 6.41
N ALA A 345 -14.46 -9.83 6.29
CA ALA A 345 -15.75 -9.47 6.85
C ALA A 345 -16.35 -10.64 7.66
N PRO A 346 -16.74 -10.46 8.94
CA PRO A 346 -16.64 -9.23 9.76
C PRO A 346 -15.20 -8.90 10.19
N LYS A 347 -14.82 -7.61 10.15
CA LYS A 347 -13.42 -7.14 10.30
C LYS A 347 -12.72 -7.67 11.56
N LEU A 348 -13.24 -7.36 12.75
CA LEU A 348 -12.56 -7.71 14.02
C LEU A 348 -12.33 -9.21 14.16
N ARG A 349 -13.39 -10.00 13.92
CA ARG A 349 -13.30 -11.46 14.01
C ARG A 349 -12.33 -12.04 12.97
N THR A 350 -12.29 -11.47 11.78
CA THR A 350 -11.35 -11.85 10.72
C THR A 350 -9.92 -11.51 11.12
N MET A 351 -9.67 -10.36 11.76
CA MET A 351 -8.34 -10.01 12.26
C MET A 351 -7.85 -11.00 13.33
N ASP A 352 -8.73 -11.51 14.20
CA ASP A 352 -8.37 -12.60 15.13
C ASP A 352 -7.94 -13.87 14.39
N VAL A 353 -8.61 -14.22 13.28
CA VAL A 353 -8.21 -15.36 12.43
C VAL A 353 -6.84 -15.09 11.80
N ILE A 354 -6.65 -13.91 11.22
CA ILE A 354 -5.38 -13.49 10.61
C ILE A 354 -4.25 -13.58 11.63
N ALA A 355 -4.43 -13.04 12.83
CA ALA A 355 -3.43 -13.07 13.89
C ALA A 355 -3.11 -14.49 14.37
N ALA A 356 -4.05 -15.43 14.29
CA ALA A 356 -3.80 -16.83 14.64
C ALA A 356 -3.07 -17.60 13.54
N VAL A 357 -3.30 -17.22 12.27
CA VAL A 357 -2.85 -17.98 11.09
C VAL A 357 -1.52 -17.48 10.54
N GLU A 358 -1.33 -16.17 10.42
CA GLU A 358 -0.13 -15.61 9.80
C GLU A 358 1.09 -15.74 10.73
N ASP A 359 2.22 -16.17 10.16
CA ASP A 359 3.46 -16.51 10.87
C ASP A 359 4.42 -15.32 11.05
N SER A 360 4.06 -14.17 10.49
CA SER A 360 4.88 -12.97 10.43
C SER A 360 4.00 -11.74 10.63
N PRO A 361 4.53 -10.62 11.16
CA PRO A 361 3.78 -9.36 11.21
C PRO A 361 3.60 -8.78 9.81
N ARG A 362 2.51 -8.05 9.59
CA ARG A 362 2.30 -7.32 8.32
C ARG A 362 3.17 -6.06 8.23
N GLY A 363 3.52 -5.50 9.38
CA GLY A 363 4.28 -4.26 9.47
C GLY A 363 3.63 -3.15 8.66
N VAL A 364 4.40 -2.49 7.80
CA VAL A 364 3.91 -1.41 6.95
C VAL A 364 2.91 -1.92 5.90
N TYR A 365 3.05 -3.15 5.41
CA TYR A 365 2.11 -3.76 4.44
C TYR A 365 0.72 -3.92 5.06
N ALA A 366 -0.33 -3.80 4.25
CA ALA A 366 -1.73 -3.72 4.69
C ALA A 366 -2.06 -2.52 5.61
N GLY A 367 -1.11 -1.60 5.79
CA GLY A 367 -1.30 -0.33 6.45
C GLY A 367 -1.93 0.74 5.53
N ALA A 368 -1.73 2.00 5.87
CA ALA A 368 -2.16 3.16 5.09
C ALA A 368 -1.04 4.20 4.96
N PHE A 369 -0.88 4.83 3.80
CA PHE A 369 0.17 5.82 3.51
C PHE A 369 -0.39 7.03 2.75
N GLY A 370 0.04 8.24 3.11
CA GLY A 370 -0.33 9.48 2.44
C GLY A 370 -0.20 10.70 3.35
N TRP A 371 -1.22 11.57 3.38
CA TRP A 371 -1.22 12.78 4.21
C TRP A 371 -2.49 12.94 5.03
N LEU A 372 -2.36 13.72 6.12
CA LEU A 372 -3.41 14.09 7.06
C LEU A 372 -3.16 15.51 7.57
N ASP A 373 -4.21 16.31 7.68
CA ASP A 373 -4.22 17.56 8.44
C ASP A 373 -5.56 17.75 9.16
N ALA A 374 -5.77 18.90 9.80
CA ALA A 374 -7.01 19.18 10.51
C ALA A 374 -8.24 19.30 9.59
N ALA A 375 -8.04 19.57 8.29
CA ALA A 375 -9.10 19.76 7.32
C ALA A 375 -9.46 18.49 6.55
N GLY A 376 -8.53 17.54 6.43
CA GLY A 376 -8.75 16.33 5.65
C GLY A 376 -7.63 15.31 5.70
N ALA A 377 -7.80 14.25 4.90
CA ALA A 377 -6.83 13.18 4.72
C ALA A 377 -6.95 12.62 3.30
N ASP A 378 -5.85 12.11 2.74
CA ASP A 378 -5.90 11.23 1.57
C ASP A 378 -4.82 10.15 1.73
N LEU A 379 -5.28 8.92 1.97
CA LEU A 379 -4.44 7.77 2.30
C LEU A 379 -4.76 6.62 1.35
N GLY A 380 -3.71 6.00 0.81
CA GLY A 380 -3.78 4.75 0.07
C GLY A 380 -3.54 3.55 0.98
N VAL A 381 -4.07 2.39 0.61
CA VAL A 381 -3.71 1.12 1.26
C VAL A 381 -2.26 0.81 0.92
N VAL A 382 -1.44 0.37 1.88
CA VAL A 382 -0.06 -0.05 1.57
C VAL A 382 -0.06 -1.47 1.02
N ILE A 383 -0.07 -1.56 -0.31
CA ILE A 383 0.08 -2.78 -1.10
C ILE A 383 0.96 -2.49 -2.30
N ARG A 384 1.53 -3.55 -2.92
CA ARG A 384 2.50 -3.42 -4.03
C ARG A 384 3.65 -2.50 -3.65
N SER A 385 4.22 -2.73 -2.47
CA SER A 385 5.20 -1.86 -1.85
C SER A 385 6.44 -2.64 -1.43
N LEU A 386 7.58 -1.95 -1.44
CA LEU A 386 8.85 -2.41 -0.91
C LEU A 386 9.17 -1.61 0.35
N VAL A 387 9.64 -2.29 1.40
CA VAL A 387 10.11 -1.63 2.63
C VAL A 387 11.47 -2.13 3.06
N THR A 388 12.25 -1.29 3.70
CA THR A 388 13.58 -1.64 4.23
C THR A 388 13.95 -0.75 5.41
N ALA A 389 14.83 -1.24 6.28
CA ALA A 389 15.51 -0.46 7.31
C ALA A 389 16.85 0.11 6.81
N GLY A 390 17.14 0.01 5.51
CA GLY A 390 18.37 0.53 4.88
C GLY A 390 19.60 -0.36 5.07
N GLU A 391 19.41 -1.61 5.46
CA GLU A 391 20.48 -2.57 5.82
C GLU A 391 20.67 -3.70 4.80
N GLY A 392 20.12 -3.53 3.59
CA GLY A 392 20.21 -4.53 2.51
C GLY A 392 19.08 -5.56 2.50
N THR A 393 18.35 -5.72 3.61
CA THR A 393 17.13 -6.52 3.64
C THR A 393 15.92 -5.71 3.17
N TRP A 394 15.22 -6.21 2.17
CA TRP A 394 13.97 -5.68 1.65
C TRP A 394 12.82 -6.60 2.00
N THR A 395 11.71 -6.05 2.47
CA THR A 395 10.48 -6.82 2.70
C THR A 395 9.40 -6.40 1.71
N LEU A 396 8.71 -7.38 1.14
CA LEU A 396 7.51 -7.19 0.35
C LEU A 396 6.38 -8.08 0.87
N GLY A 397 5.17 -7.52 0.87
CA GLY A 397 3.95 -8.25 1.25
C GLY A 397 3.14 -8.63 0.01
N THR A 398 2.55 -9.82 0.04
CA THR A 398 1.64 -10.30 -1.00
C THR A 398 0.54 -11.16 -0.37
N GLY A 399 -0.60 -11.30 -1.04
CA GLY A 399 -1.75 -12.03 -0.52
C GLY A 399 -2.98 -11.96 -1.42
N GLY A 400 -4.06 -12.58 -0.94
CA GLY A 400 -5.31 -12.75 -1.67
C GLY A 400 -6.50 -12.90 -0.73
N GLY A 401 -7.68 -12.52 -1.21
CA GLY A 401 -8.93 -12.70 -0.48
C GLY A 401 -9.41 -14.14 -0.62
N VAL A 402 -9.32 -14.92 0.45
CA VAL A 402 -9.76 -16.31 0.49
C VAL A 402 -11.24 -16.36 0.84
N THR A 403 -12.00 -17.06 0.01
CA THR A 403 -13.42 -17.39 0.24
C THR A 403 -13.60 -18.90 0.35
N VAL A 404 -14.80 -19.36 0.71
CA VAL A 404 -15.14 -20.80 0.76
C VAL A 404 -15.01 -21.52 -0.59
N HIS A 405 -14.86 -20.78 -1.69
CA HIS A 405 -14.69 -21.32 -3.04
C HIS A 405 -13.26 -21.16 -3.56
N SER A 406 -12.36 -20.58 -2.77
CA SER A 406 -10.96 -20.43 -3.15
C SER A 406 -10.24 -21.78 -3.16
N ASP A 407 -9.26 -21.88 -4.04
CA ASP A 407 -8.38 -23.02 -4.21
C ASP A 407 -6.95 -22.62 -3.82
N ALA A 408 -6.27 -23.47 -3.05
CA ALA A 408 -4.99 -23.10 -2.44
C ALA A 408 -3.90 -22.85 -3.50
N ASP A 409 -3.85 -23.66 -4.54
CA ASP A 409 -2.85 -23.54 -5.61
C ASP A 409 -3.05 -22.23 -6.39
N SER A 410 -4.31 -21.96 -6.76
CA SER A 410 -4.69 -20.75 -7.49
C SER A 410 -4.40 -19.46 -6.69
N GLU A 411 -4.76 -19.44 -5.40
CA GLU A 411 -4.49 -18.28 -4.52
C GLU A 411 -2.99 -18.08 -4.32
N HIS A 412 -2.23 -19.17 -4.12
CA HIS A 412 -0.79 -19.10 -3.99
C HIS A 412 -0.12 -18.54 -5.25
N ALA A 413 -0.50 -19.05 -6.42
CA ALA A 413 0.00 -18.59 -7.71
C ALA A 413 -0.27 -17.09 -7.92
N GLU A 414 -1.46 -16.60 -7.52
CA GLU A 414 -1.75 -15.17 -7.54
C GLU A 414 -0.81 -14.36 -6.64
N THR A 415 -0.48 -14.88 -5.45
CA THR A 415 0.48 -14.20 -4.56
C THR A 415 1.90 -14.13 -5.16
N GLN A 416 2.34 -15.17 -5.86
CA GLN A 416 3.65 -15.23 -6.53
C GLN A 416 3.72 -14.22 -7.68
N TRP A 417 2.69 -14.20 -8.54
CA TRP A 417 2.59 -13.22 -9.63
C TRP A 417 2.67 -11.77 -9.13
N LYS A 418 1.97 -11.47 -8.03
CA LYS A 418 1.98 -10.12 -7.43
C LYS A 418 3.37 -9.75 -6.89
N ALA A 419 4.05 -10.70 -6.27
CA ALA A 419 5.39 -10.53 -5.71
C ALA A 419 6.45 -10.36 -6.80
N GLU A 420 6.36 -11.13 -7.89
CA GLU A 420 7.35 -11.14 -8.98
C GLU A 420 7.57 -9.75 -9.59
N ARG A 421 6.51 -8.94 -9.70
CA ARG A 421 6.63 -7.55 -10.19
C ARG A 421 7.50 -6.66 -9.30
N LEU A 422 7.54 -6.93 -8.01
CA LEU A 422 8.38 -6.21 -7.05
C LEU A 422 9.79 -6.80 -7.01
N ARG A 423 9.92 -8.13 -7.09
CA ARG A 423 11.22 -8.83 -7.19
C ARG A 423 11.99 -8.38 -8.43
N ALA A 424 11.34 -8.31 -9.58
CA ALA A 424 11.95 -7.85 -10.84
C ALA A 424 12.49 -6.40 -10.72
N VAL A 425 11.81 -5.52 -9.98
CA VAL A 425 12.30 -4.16 -9.71
C VAL A 425 13.56 -4.19 -8.85
N LEU A 426 13.57 -4.97 -7.76
CA LEU A 426 14.75 -5.12 -6.92
C LEU A 426 15.92 -5.72 -7.70
N ALA A 427 15.69 -6.81 -8.44
CA ALA A 427 16.71 -7.48 -9.23
C ALA A 427 17.30 -6.58 -10.33
N ALA A 428 16.51 -5.69 -10.91
CA ALA A 428 16.97 -4.74 -11.92
C ALA A 428 17.88 -3.63 -11.36
N VAL A 429 17.78 -3.33 -10.06
CA VAL A 429 18.57 -2.28 -9.38
C VAL A 429 19.70 -2.84 -8.53
N ALA A 430 19.52 -4.05 -7.99
CA ALA A 430 20.49 -4.70 -7.14
C ALA A 430 21.84 -4.82 -7.85
N ARG A 431 22.89 -4.26 -7.24
CA ARG A 431 24.25 -4.41 -7.77
C ARG A 431 24.68 -5.84 -7.53
N ARG A 432 25.25 -6.49 -8.55
CA ARG A 432 25.81 -7.83 -8.37
C ARG A 432 26.96 -7.75 -7.35
N PRO A 433 27.01 -8.63 -6.34
CA PRO A 433 28.18 -8.71 -5.46
C PRO A 433 29.42 -9.01 -6.31
N GLY A 434 30.28 -8.01 -6.51
CA GLY A 434 31.44 -8.07 -7.40
C GLY A 434 31.73 -6.77 -8.18
N GLU A 435 30.76 -5.87 -8.34
CA GLU A 435 30.96 -4.54 -8.95
C GLU A 435 31.30 -3.43 -7.93
N ALA A 436 31.80 -3.81 -6.75
CA ALA A 436 32.50 -2.88 -5.89
C ALA A 436 33.87 -2.57 -6.53
N GLY A 437 33.89 -1.58 -7.43
CA GLY A 437 35.11 -1.01 -7.98
C GLY A 437 35.94 -0.25 -6.92
N PRO A 438 37.25 -0.09 -7.16
CA PRO A 438 38.26 0.35 -6.18
C PRO A 438 38.08 1.77 -5.63
#